data_AF-A0A178VET6-F1
#
_entry.id   AF-A0A178VET6-F1
#
_cell.length_a   1.000
_cell.length_b   1.000
_cell.length_c   1.000
_cell.angle_alpha   90.00
_cell.angle_beta   90.00
_cell.angle_gamma   90.00
#
_symmetry.space_group_name_H-M   'P 1'
#
loop_
_entity.id
_entity.type
_entity.pdbx_description
1 polymer ?
#
loop_
_entity_poly.entity_id
_entity_poly.type
_entity_poly.pdbx_seq_one_letter_code
_entity_poly.pdbx_strand_id
1 'polypeptide(L)'
;MDPNKAEISRLEALPQDLLGEIVAKIGAKFAEDYHNCILSCKELGASANDERVLKTLNFAPLVKKPLSCHKHLLIMKKCLANNNPDAHYIKGIIWYFNLDHCDVGLHHIGIAANGGQKEAIYMYAMLLLCRRRTEEGKTYMSQLEWAKDTTMAETCWKQIKTSLNGIRVARKRCYMISLRNMKPPDVCHPRDLDNTCEKCFFYRQMFKFIFMV
;
A
#
# COMPACT_ATOMS: atom_id res chain seq x y z
N MET A 1 -37.56 7.63 -39.60
CA MET A 1 -36.51 7.43 -38.56
C MET A 1 -36.06 8.81 -38.13
N ASP A 2 -36.15 9.11 -36.84
CA ASP A 2 -35.79 10.43 -36.32
C ASP A 2 -34.25 10.51 -36.18
N PRO A 3 -33.56 11.37 -36.95
CA PRO A 3 -32.10 11.42 -36.99
C PRO A 3 -31.45 11.92 -35.69
N ASN A 4 -32.25 12.38 -34.71
CA ASN A 4 -31.79 12.85 -33.41
C ASN A 4 -31.93 11.83 -32.27
N LYS A 5 -32.40 10.61 -32.54
CA LYS A 5 -32.46 9.58 -31.50
C LYS A 5 -31.10 8.90 -31.39
N ALA A 6 -30.23 9.44 -30.52
CA ALA A 6 -28.98 8.78 -30.16
C ALA A 6 -29.28 7.34 -29.75
N GLU A 7 -28.71 6.38 -30.46
CA GLU A 7 -28.81 4.97 -30.11
C GLU A 7 -28.02 4.75 -28.81
N ILE A 8 -28.74 4.74 -27.69
CA ILE A 8 -28.15 4.46 -26.38
C ILE A 8 -27.62 3.03 -26.43
N SER A 9 -26.34 2.85 -26.16
CA SER A 9 -25.74 1.52 -26.17
C SER A 9 -26.39 0.63 -25.10
N ARG A 10 -26.41 -0.69 -25.33
CA ARG A 10 -26.91 -1.65 -24.33
C ARG A 10 -26.17 -1.54 -22.99
N LEU A 11 -24.93 -1.05 -23.02
CA LEU A 11 -24.12 -0.80 -21.83
C LEU A 11 -24.67 0.41 -21.06
N GLU A 12 -24.87 1.55 -21.72
CA GLU A 12 -25.41 2.78 -21.11
C GLU A 12 -26.84 2.62 -20.60
N ALA A 13 -27.59 1.67 -21.15
CA ALA A 13 -28.94 1.33 -20.68
C ALA A 13 -28.95 0.51 -19.37
N LEU A 14 -27.79 0.06 -18.86
CA LEU A 14 -27.74 -0.68 -17.60
C LEU A 14 -28.04 0.22 -16.40
N PRO A 15 -28.62 -0.33 -15.31
CA PRO A 15 -28.75 0.37 -14.05
C PRO A 15 -27.40 0.85 -13.52
N GLN A 16 -27.42 2.01 -12.85
CA GLN A 16 -26.20 2.64 -12.32
C GLN A 16 -25.39 1.71 -11.41
N ASP A 17 -26.06 0.84 -10.64
CA ASP A 17 -25.40 -0.11 -9.77
C ASP A 17 -24.53 -1.11 -10.55
N LEU A 18 -24.97 -1.57 -11.74
CA LEU A 18 -24.20 -2.45 -12.59
C LEU A 18 -23.08 -1.70 -13.32
N LEU A 19 -23.32 -0.45 -13.71
CA LEU A 19 -22.27 0.41 -14.27
C LEU A 19 -21.15 0.65 -13.25
N GLY A 20 -21.50 0.95 -12.00
CA GLY A 20 -20.54 1.11 -10.91
C GLY A 20 -19.72 -0.16 -10.64
N GLU A 21 -20.36 -1.33 -10.68
CA GLU A 21 -19.69 -2.63 -10.59
C GLU A 21 -18.66 -2.83 -11.71
N ILE A 22 -19.02 -2.51 -12.95
CA ILE A 22 -18.15 -2.62 -14.12
C ILE A 22 -16.95 -1.67 -13.98
N VAL A 23 -17.21 -0.39 -13.69
CA VAL A 23 -16.16 0.62 -13.51
C VAL A 23 -15.23 0.24 -12.36
N ALA A 24 -15.75 -0.31 -11.26
CA ALA A 24 -14.96 -0.73 -10.11
C ALA A 24 -14.00 -1.87 -10.47
N LYS A 25 -14.47 -2.85 -11.26
CA LYS A 25 -13.64 -3.95 -11.75
C LYS A 25 -12.55 -3.49 -12.71
N ILE A 26 -12.87 -2.54 -13.60
CA ILE A 26 -11.90 -1.92 -14.51
C ILE A 26 -10.84 -1.17 -13.70
N GLY A 27 -11.25 -0.28 -12.79
CA GLY A 27 -10.33 0.54 -12.01
C GLY A 27 -9.50 -0.23 -10.99
N ALA A 28 -9.99 -1.38 -10.50
CA ALA A 28 -9.18 -2.27 -9.66
C ALA A 28 -8.03 -2.94 -10.45
N LYS A 29 -8.21 -3.16 -11.76
CA LYS A 29 -7.25 -3.88 -12.58
C LYS A 29 -6.24 -2.94 -13.23
N PHE A 30 -6.70 -1.84 -13.83
CA PHE A 30 -5.86 -0.92 -14.59
C PHE A 30 -6.30 0.53 -14.39
N ALA A 31 -5.42 1.35 -13.80
CA ALA A 31 -5.70 2.76 -13.51
C ALA A 31 -5.92 3.61 -14.79
N GLU A 32 -5.22 3.28 -15.87
CA GLU A 32 -5.34 3.97 -17.16
C GLU A 32 -6.69 3.67 -17.81
N ASP A 33 -7.13 2.40 -17.77
CA ASP A 33 -8.43 1.99 -18.30
C ASP A 33 -9.58 2.61 -17.53
N TYR A 34 -9.43 2.85 -16.22
CA TYR A 34 -10.43 3.59 -15.44
C TYR A 34 -10.66 4.99 -16.01
N HIS A 35 -9.58 5.74 -16.26
CA HIS A 35 -9.71 7.11 -16.78
C HIS A 35 -10.38 7.12 -18.15
N ASN A 36 -9.97 6.21 -19.04
CA ASN A 36 -10.56 6.08 -20.37
C ASN A 36 -12.05 5.66 -20.28
N CYS A 37 -12.40 4.78 -19.36
CA CYS A 37 -13.75 4.27 -19.16
C CYS A 37 -14.71 5.37 -18.66
N ILE A 38 -14.31 6.18 -17.68
CA ILE A 38 -15.21 7.23 -17.16
C ILE A 38 -15.34 8.42 -18.14
N LEU A 39 -14.42 8.55 -19.10
CA LEU A 39 -14.47 9.58 -20.13
C LEU A 39 -15.23 9.13 -21.39
N SER A 40 -15.45 7.83 -21.57
CA SER A 40 -16.06 7.32 -22.80
C SER A 40 -17.54 7.68 -22.93
N CYS A 41 -18.29 7.70 -21.82
CA CYS A 41 -19.68 8.14 -21.82
C CYS A 41 -20.13 8.68 -20.45
N LYS A 42 -21.27 9.40 -20.46
CA LYS A 42 -21.80 10.11 -19.29
C LYS A 42 -22.24 9.16 -18.18
N GLU A 43 -22.83 8.03 -18.53
CA GLU A 43 -23.39 7.03 -17.63
C GLU A 43 -22.28 6.30 -16.85
N LEU A 44 -21.18 5.95 -17.54
CA LEU A 44 -19.96 5.43 -16.90
C LEU A 44 -19.27 6.51 -16.06
N GLY A 45 -19.20 7.74 -16.57
CA GLY A 45 -18.65 8.88 -15.84
C GLY A 45 -19.37 9.17 -14.52
N ALA A 46 -20.68 8.97 -14.46
CA ALA A 46 -21.47 9.10 -13.24
C ALA A 46 -21.06 8.10 -12.15
N SER A 47 -20.47 6.96 -12.53
CA SER A 47 -19.97 5.94 -11.60
C SER A 47 -18.60 6.27 -10.98
N ALA A 48 -17.92 7.33 -11.43
CA ALA A 48 -16.58 7.67 -10.94
C ALA A 48 -16.52 7.97 -9.42
N ASN A 49 -17.66 8.32 -8.82
CA ASN A 49 -17.78 8.59 -7.38
C ASN A 49 -18.44 7.45 -6.59
N ASP A 50 -18.71 6.31 -7.24
CA ASP A 50 -19.24 5.13 -6.56
C ASP A 50 -18.26 4.65 -5.48
N GLU A 51 -18.76 4.31 -4.30
CA GLU A 51 -17.94 3.84 -3.18
C GLU A 51 -17.10 2.61 -3.58
N ARG A 52 -17.67 1.68 -4.34
CA ARG A 52 -16.98 0.45 -4.77
C ARG A 52 -15.77 0.80 -5.62
N VAL A 53 -15.94 1.74 -6.55
CA VAL A 53 -14.86 2.26 -7.41
C VAL A 53 -13.80 2.92 -6.54
N LEU A 54 -14.17 3.87 -5.69
CA LEU A 54 -13.22 4.64 -4.89
C LEU A 54 -12.46 3.77 -3.90
N LYS A 55 -13.08 2.70 -3.39
CA LYS A 55 -12.48 1.74 -2.47
C LYS A 55 -11.50 0.80 -3.17
N THR A 56 -11.76 0.37 -4.41
CA THR A 56 -10.92 -0.61 -5.13
C THR A 56 -9.98 -0.02 -6.16
N LEU A 57 -10.07 1.29 -6.46
CA LEU A 57 -9.24 1.94 -7.47
C LEU A 57 -7.75 1.69 -7.22
N ASN A 58 -7.08 1.19 -8.25
CA ASN A 58 -5.69 0.78 -8.19
C ASN A 58 -4.76 1.98 -8.37
N PHE A 59 -3.83 2.17 -7.44
CA PHE A 59 -2.83 3.23 -7.50
C PHE A 59 -1.40 2.71 -7.59
N ALA A 60 -1.18 1.49 -8.11
CA ALA A 60 0.14 0.87 -8.21
C ALA A 60 1.25 1.79 -8.79
N PRO A 61 1.01 2.65 -9.81
CA PRO A 61 2.02 3.62 -10.25
C PRO A 61 2.38 4.67 -9.19
N LEU A 62 1.40 5.16 -8.44
CA LEU A 62 1.60 6.14 -7.37
C LEU A 62 2.17 5.50 -6.09
N VAL A 63 1.83 4.24 -5.80
CA VAL A 63 2.47 3.46 -4.73
C VAL A 63 3.98 3.41 -4.95
N LYS A 64 4.43 3.19 -6.19
CA LYS A 64 5.85 3.22 -6.57
C LYS A 64 6.49 4.61 -6.52
N LYS A 65 5.70 5.68 -6.66
CA LYS A 65 6.19 7.08 -6.65
C LYS A 65 5.25 8.00 -5.84
N PRO A 66 5.18 7.85 -4.50
CA PRO A 66 4.20 8.53 -3.65
C PRO A 66 4.23 10.06 -3.79
N LEU A 67 5.41 10.65 -3.97
CA LEU A 67 5.57 12.10 -4.18
C LEU A 67 4.81 12.62 -5.41
N SER A 68 4.50 11.77 -6.39
CA SER A 68 3.71 12.16 -7.59
C SER A 68 2.22 12.37 -7.29
N CYS A 69 1.73 12.00 -6.10
CA CYS A 69 0.30 12.06 -5.78
C CYS A 69 -0.25 13.50 -5.75
N HIS A 70 0.60 14.54 -5.68
CA HIS A 70 0.19 15.94 -5.75
C HIS A 70 -0.58 16.29 -7.03
N LYS A 71 -0.41 15.51 -8.10
CA LYS A 71 -1.16 15.67 -9.36
C LYS A 71 -2.58 15.09 -9.30
N HIS A 72 -2.90 14.34 -8.24
CA HIS A 72 -4.12 13.54 -8.12
C HIS A 72 -4.86 13.79 -6.79
N LEU A 73 -4.69 14.98 -6.18
CA LEU A 73 -5.19 15.28 -4.83
C LEU A 73 -6.70 15.03 -4.65
N LEU A 74 -7.51 15.37 -5.65
CA LEU A 74 -8.96 15.30 -5.55
C LEU A 74 -9.47 13.85 -5.52
N ILE A 75 -8.93 12.98 -6.38
CA ILE A 75 -9.26 11.55 -6.37
C ILE A 75 -8.67 10.86 -5.12
N MET A 76 -7.45 11.23 -4.71
CA MET A 76 -6.85 10.72 -3.48
C MET A 76 -7.70 11.04 -2.24
N LYS A 77 -8.25 12.26 -2.14
CA LYS A 77 -9.15 12.64 -1.04
C LYS A 77 -10.39 11.75 -0.99
N LYS A 78 -11.00 11.47 -2.15
CA LYS A 78 -12.18 10.61 -2.25
C LYS A 78 -11.86 9.16 -1.89
N CYS A 79 -10.77 8.62 -2.42
CA CYS A 79 -10.32 7.26 -2.11
C CYS A 79 -9.95 7.08 -0.63
N LEU A 80 -9.33 8.07 0.01
CA LEU A 80 -9.09 8.07 1.45
C LEU A 80 -10.40 8.05 2.26
N ALA A 81 -11.41 8.84 1.87
CA ALA A 81 -12.71 8.83 2.54
C ALA A 81 -13.42 7.46 2.44
N ASN A 82 -13.06 6.65 1.44
CA ASN A 82 -13.60 5.30 1.20
C ASN A 82 -12.63 4.19 1.61
N ASN A 83 -11.62 4.49 2.45
CA ASN A 83 -10.65 3.53 2.98
C ASN A 83 -9.89 2.72 1.92
N ASN A 84 -9.57 3.32 0.77
CA ASN A 84 -8.74 2.69 -0.24
C ASN A 84 -7.32 2.40 0.30
N PRO A 85 -6.86 1.14 0.31
CA PRO A 85 -5.57 0.78 0.93
C PRO A 85 -4.38 1.49 0.29
N ASP A 86 -4.32 1.60 -1.04
CA ASP A 86 -3.21 2.26 -1.72
C ASP A 86 -3.15 3.76 -1.40
N ALA A 87 -4.30 4.43 -1.34
CA ALA A 87 -4.38 5.84 -1.00
C ALA A 87 -3.90 6.09 0.43
N HIS A 88 -4.29 5.22 1.37
CA HIS A 88 -3.80 5.23 2.75
C HIS A 88 -2.30 4.98 2.82
N TYR A 89 -1.75 4.03 2.06
CA TYR A 89 -0.31 3.77 2.04
C TYR A 89 0.50 4.96 1.53
N ILE A 90 0.08 5.56 0.40
CA ILE A 90 0.73 6.75 -0.17
C ILE A 90 0.73 7.90 0.85
N LYS A 91 -0.42 8.18 1.47
CA LYS A 91 -0.53 9.22 2.50
C LYS A 91 0.34 8.88 3.71
N GLY A 92 0.36 7.61 4.11
CA GLY A 92 1.21 7.08 5.16
C GLY A 92 2.69 7.36 4.92
N ILE A 93 3.20 7.06 3.72
CA ILE A 93 4.59 7.35 3.35
C ILE A 93 4.90 8.84 3.46
N ILE A 94 4.05 9.68 2.88
CA ILE A 94 4.29 11.13 2.84
C ILE A 94 4.32 11.69 4.27
N TRP A 95 3.34 11.34 5.09
CA TRP A 95 3.27 11.83 6.46
C TRP A 95 4.39 11.29 7.33
N TYR A 96 4.71 9.99 7.21
CA TYR A 96 5.72 9.36 8.05
C TYR A 96 7.14 9.78 7.69
N PHE A 97 7.51 9.64 6.41
CA PHE A 97 8.91 9.74 5.99
C PHE A 97 9.26 11.11 5.41
N ASN A 98 8.33 11.76 4.70
CA ASN A 98 8.60 13.04 4.06
C ASN A 98 8.33 14.23 4.99
N LEU A 99 7.27 14.17 5.80
CA LEU A 99 6.85 15.27 6.69
C LEU A 99 7.21 15.03 8.18
N ASP A 100 7.80 13.88 8.51
CA ASP A 100 8.16 13.46 9.86
C ASP A 100 7.01 13.43 10.89
N HIS A 101 5.76 13.45 10.42
CA HIS A 101 4.55 13.26 11.23
C HIS A 101 4.29 11.77 11.48
N CYS A 102 5.17 11.22 12.31
CA CYS A 102 5.31 9.82 12.65
C CYS A 102 4.01 9.10 13.03
N ASP A 103 3.12 9.71 13.80
CA ASP A 103 1.92 9.02 14.29
C ASP A 103 0.78 9.03 13.28
N VAL A 104 0.59 10.15 12.58
CA VAL A 104 -0.38 10.25 11.47
C VAL A 104 0.03 9.33 10.33
N GLY A 105 1.32 9.33 9.99
CA GLY A 105 1.86 8.41 8.99
C GLY A 105 1.66 6.95 9.39
N LEU A 106 1.95 6.59 10.64
CA LEU A 106 1.80 5.23 11.13
C LEU A 106 0.33 4.78 11.10
N HIS A 107 -0.59 5.66 11.49
CA HIS A 107 -2.02 5.39 11.44
C HIS A 107 -2.50 5.06 10.01
N HIS A 108 -2.11 5.87 9.03
CA HIS A 108 -2.46 5.62 7.63
C HIS A 108 -1.85 4.31 7.08
N ILE A 109 -0.58 4.02 7.40
CA ILE A 109 0.05 2.74 7.02
C ILE A 109 -0.69 1.56 7.66
N GLY A 110 -1.12 1.69 8.92
CA GLY A 110 -1.89 0.66 9.62
C GLY A 110 -3.26 0.39 8.97
N ILE A 111 -3.96 1.43 8.50
CA ILE A 111 -5.22 1.25 7.75
C ILE A 111 -4.96 0.49 6.45
N ALA A 112 -3.92 0.85 5.70
CA ALA A 112 -3.56 0.16 4.47
C ALA A 112 -3.18 -1.31 4.72
N ALA A 113 -2.45 -1.59 5.81
CA ALA A 113 -2.09 -2.93 6.22
C ALA A 113 -3.34 -3.77 6.56
N ASN A 114 -4.28 -3.21 7.32
CA ASN A 114 -5.57 -3.85 7.61
C ASN A 114 -6.42 -4.09 6.36
N GLY A 115 -6.24 -3.26 5.33
CA GLY A 115 -6.83 -3.44 4.01
C GLY A 115 -6.17 -4.52 3.14
N GLY A 116 -5.17 -5.25 3.67
CA GLY A 116 -4.52 -6.35 2.96
C GLY A 116 -3.43 -5.94 1.98
N GLN A 117 -3.05 -4.65 1.93
CA GLN A 117 -2.00 -4.19 1.03
C GLN A 117 -0.63 -4.66 1.53
N LYS A 118 0.06 -5.48 0.74
CA LYS A 118 1.23 -6.27 1.18
C LYS A 118 2.41 -5.39 1.60
N GLU A 119 2.70 -4.36 0.82
CA GLU A 119 3.75 -3.39 1.12
C GLU A 119 3.45 -2.62 2.42
N ALA A 120 2.19 -2.24 2.66
CA ALA A 120 1.79 -1.65 3.94
C ALA A 120 1.94 -2.64 5.09
N ILE A 121 1.54 -3.90 4.94
CA ILE A 121 1.70 -4.93 5.98
C ILE A 121 3.17 -5.05 6.39
N TYR A 122 4.08 -5.21 5.42
CA TYR A 122 5.51 -5.27 5.68
C TYR A 122 6.00 -3.99 6.37
N MET A 123 5.67 -2.81 5.82
CA MET A 123 6.12 -1.53 6.35
C MET A 123 5.63 -1.29 7.78
N TYR A 124 4.34 -1.57 8.02
CA TYR A 124 3.72 -1.44 9.34
C TYR A 124 4.40 -2.36 10.34
N ALA A 125 4.58 -3.64 9.99
CA ALA A 125 5.31 -4.60 10.81
C ALA A 125 6.70 -4.08 11.20
N MET A 126 7.49 -3.60 10.23
CA MET A 126 8.83 -3.07 10.50
C MET A 126 8.81 -1.84 11.42
N LEU A 127 7.87 -0.92 11.20
CA LEU A 127 7.73 0.28 12.03
C LEU A 127 7.32 -0.08 13.47
N LEU A 128 6.44 -1.07 13.66
CA LEU A 128 6.05 -1.57 14.97
C LEU A 128 7.22 -2.23 15.71
N LEU A 129 7.95 -3.13 15.04
CA LEU A 129 9.17 -3.74 15.58
C LEU A 129 10.19 -2.67 15.98
N CYS A 130 10.40 -1.66 15.13
CA CYS A 130 11.30 -0.54 15.40
C CYS A 130 10.85 0.34 16.58
N ARG A 131 9.56 0.34 16.90
CA ARG A 131 8.95 1.06 18.04
C ARG A 131 8.69 0.17 19.27
N ARG A 132 9.34 -1.00 19.35
CA ARG A 132 9.22 -1.98 20.46
C ARG A 132 7.81 -2.57 20.65
N ARG A 133 6.94 -2.46 19.65
CA ARG A 133 5.65 -3.17 19.61
C ARG A 133 5.87 -4.53 18.96
N THR A 134 6.71 -5.36 19.59
CA THR A 134 7.29 -6.55 18.96
C THR A 134 6.22 -7.55 18.56
N GLU A 135 5.35 -7.93 19.49
CA GLU A 135 4.31 -8.95 19.23
C GLU A 135 3.35 -8.51 18.13
N GLU A 136 2.85 -7.26 18.17
CA GLU A 136 2.03 -6.74 17.07
C GLU A 136 2.79 -6.74 15.73
N GLY A 137 4.05 -6.31 15.72
CA GLY A 137 4.87 -6.30 14.51
C GLY A 137 5.03 -7.70 13.91
N LYS A 138 5.24 -8.71 14.76
CA LYS A 138 5.28 -10.12 14.33
C LYS A 138 3.94 -10.61 13.81
N THR A 139 2.84 -10.23 14.46
CA THR A 139 1.48 -10.57 14.01
C THR A 139 1.22 -10.05 12.60
N TYR A 140 1.51 -8.77 12.31
CA TYR A 140 1.37 -8.26 10.94
C TYR A 140 2.30 -8.96 9.96
N MET A 141 3.54 -9.22 10.34
CA MET A 141 4.47 -9.92 9.46
C MET A 141 3.97 -11.32 9.08
N SER A 142 3.33 -12.04 10.00
CA SER A 142 2.78 -13.38 9.74
C SER A 142 1.71 -13.42 8.64
N GLN A 143 1.03 -12.29 8.36
CA GLN A 143 0.08 -12.17 7.24
C GLN A 143 0.75 -12.30 5.86
N LEU A 144 2.08 -12.15 5.80
CA LEU A 144 2.88 -12.39 4.59
C LEU A 144 3.35 -13.85 4.48
N GLU A 145 2.90 -14.73 5.38
CA GLU A 145 3.23 -16.17 5.40
C GLU A 145 4.74 -16.48 5.39
N TRP A 146 5.55 -15.59 5.97
CA TRP A 146 7.02 -15.65 5.90
C TRP A 146 7.63 -16.96 6.43
N ALA A 147 6.94 -17.65 7.34
CA ALA A 147 7.37 -18.93 7.89
C ALA A 147 7.29 -20.09 6.88
N LYS A 148 6.46 -19.94 5.83
CA LYS A 148 6.39 -20.87 4.69
C LYS A 148 7.34 -20.45 3.59
N ASP A 149 7.36 -19.16 3.25
CA ASP A 149 8.16 -18.60 2.17
C ASP A 149 8.51 -17.12 2.44
N THR A 150 9.81 -16.80 2.41
CA THR A 150 10.29 -15.42 2.66
C THR A 150 10.22 -14.51 1.42
N THR A 151 9.89 -15.06 0.24
CA THR A 151 9.88 -14.35 -1.05
C THR A 151 8.95 -13.13 -1.02
N MET A 152 7.80 -13.22 -0.37
CA MET A 152 6.86 -12.10 -0.27
C MET A 152 7.46 -10.93 0.50
N ALA A 153 8.07 -11.20 1.66
CA ALA A 153 8.74 -10.18 2.47
C ALA A 153 9.88 -9.51 1.69
N GLU A 154 10.68 -10.30 0.96
CA GLU A 154 11.76 -9.78 0.09
C GLU A 154 11.24 -8.92 -1.07
N THR A 155 10.07 -9.28 -1.62
CA THR A 155 9.42 -8.52 -2.69
C THR A 155 8.89 -7.19 -2.18
N CYS A 156 8.17 -7.19 -1.05
CA CYS A 156 7.69 -5.98 -0.40
C CYS A 156 8.85 -5.05 -0.04
N TRP A 157 9.93 -5.59 0.52
CA TRP A 157 11.16 -4.86 0.79
C TRP A 157 11.70 -4.12 -0.45
N LYS A 158 11.79 -4.81 -1.60
CA LYS A 158 12.26 -4.19 -2.86
C LYS A 158 11.30 -3.09 -3.35
N GLN A 159 10.00 -3.30 -3.26
CA GLN A 159 8.98 -2.32 -3.67
C GLN A 159 8.96 -1.08 -2.75
N ILE A 160 9.17 -1.26 -1.45
CA ILE A 160 9.27 -0.15 -0.50
C ILE A 160 10.49 0.71 -0.81
N LYS A 161 11.64 0.12 -1.15
CA LYS A 161 12.79 0.90 -1.63
C LYS A 161 12.44 1.77 -2.84
N THR A 162 11.69 1.23 -3.79
CA THR A 162 11.21 2.01 -4.94
C THR A 162 10.29 3.14 -4.49
N SER A 163 9.35 2.85 -3.58
CA SER A 163 8.38 3.82 -3.04
C SER A 163 9.04 4.97 -2.29
N LEU A 164 10.14 4.69 -1.57
CA LEU A 164 10.90 5.67 -0.78
C LEU A 164 11.99 6.37 -1.60
N ASN A 165 12.15 6.05 -2.88
CA ASN A 165 13.16 6.68 -3.72
C ASN A 165 12.93 8.20 -3.81
N GLY A 166 13.98 8.98 -3.56
CA GLY A 166 13.89 10.44 -3.49
C GLY A 166 13.33 11.00 -2.18
N ILE A 167 12.95 10.16 -1.21
CA ILE A 167 12.52 10.57 0.14
C ILE A 167 13.70 10.37 1.11
N ARG A 168 14.03 11.41 1.88
CA ARG A 168 15.08 11.32 2.91
C ARG A 168 14.56 10.53 4.12
N VAL A 169 14.93 9.25 4.22
CA VAL A 169 14.55 8.41 5.36
C VAL A 169 15.53 8.63 6.52
N ALA A 170 15.03 9.24 7.60
CA ALA A 170 15.82 9.45 8.81
C ALA A 170 15.93 8.17 9.65
N ARG A 171 17.16 7.78 10.02
CA ARG A 171 17.41 6.71 11.00
C ARG A 171 17.17 7.25 12.40
N LYS A 172 16.07 6.82 13.02
CA LYS A 172 15.70 7.25 14.37
C LYS A 172 16.44 6.45 15.45
N ARG A 173 16.78 7.09 16.57
CA ARG A 173 17.45 6.45 17.71
C ARG A 173 16.68 5.24 18.24
N CYS A 174 15.34 5.33 18.30
CA CYS A 174 14.50 4.22 18.75
C CYS A 174 14.67 2.97 17.88
N TYR A 175 14.87 3.12 16.57
CA TYR A 175 15.05 1.99 15.66
C TYR A 175 16.35 1.24 15.99
N MET A 176 17.43 1.98 16.20
CA MET A 176 18.73 1.41 16.55
C MET A 176 18.69 0.66 17.88
N ILE A 177 17.95 1.19 18.86
CA ILE A 177 17.78 0.52 20.15
C ILE A 177 16.98 -0.78 19.98
N SER A 178 15.86 -0.73 19.24
CA SER A 178 15.02 -1.90 18.98
C SER A 178 15.80 -2.98 18.20
N LEU A 179 16.61 -2.58 17.21
CA LEU A 179 17.47 -3.50 16.46
C LEU A 179 18.49 -4.22 17.37
N ARG A 180 19.15 -3.49 18.28
CA ARG A 180 20.09 -4.09 19.25
C ARG A 180 19.39 -5.11 20.15
N ASN A 181 18.18 -4.80 20.61
CA ASN A 181 17.40 -5.70 21.46
C ASN A 181 16.96 -6.97 20.71
N MET A 182 16.75 -6.86 19.40
CA MET A 182 16.37 -7.98 18.53
C MET A 182 17.56 -8.81 18.05
N LYS A 183 18.80 -8.45 18.41
CA LYS A 183 20.00 -9.18 17.99
C LYS A 183 19.87 -10.66 18.40
N PRO A 184 20.02 -11.62 17.46
CA PRO A 184 19.99 -13.04 17.79
C PRO A 184 21.21 -13.43 18.64
N PRO A 185 21.13 -14.52 19.42
CA PRO A 185 22.29 -15.11 20.09
C PRO A 185 23.40 -15.44 19.10
N ASP A 186 24.66 -15.44 19.54
CA ASP A 186 25.81 -15.67 18.66
C ASP A 186 25.86 -17.10 18.09
N VAL A 187 25.13 -18.04 18.70
CA VAL A 187 24.95 -19.42 18.20
C VAL A 187 24.06 -19.49 16.96
N CYS A 188 23.28 -18.46 16.66
CA CYS A 188 22.46 -18.43 15.46
C CYS A 188 23.29 -17.85 14.31
N HIS A 189 23.29 -18.50 13.15
CA HIS A 189 23.96 -18.01 11.94
C HIS A 189 23.02 -17.08 11.15
N PRO A 190 23.13 -15.74 11.26
CA PRO A 190 22.13 -14.84 10.67
C PRO A 190 22.25 -14.75 9.14
N ARG A 191 23.26 -15.41 8.55
CA ARG A 191 23.56 -15.47 7.11
C ARG A 191 23.14 -16.78 6.45
N ASP A 192 22.82 -17.82 7.24
CA ASP A 192 22.35 -19.11 6.71
C ASP A 192 20.84 -19.05 6.47
N LEU A 193 20.44 -18.86 5.21
CA LEU A 193 19.07 -18.61 4.80
C LEU A 193 18.18 -19.85 4.85
N ASP A 194 18.79 -21.04 4.73
CA ASP A 194 18.05 -22.31 4.67
C ASP A 194 17.70 -22.82 6.08
N ASN A 195 18.41 -22.34 7.12
CA ASN A 195 18.18 -22.66 8.53
C ASN A 195 17.91 -21.42 9.41
N THR A 196 17.40 -20.34 8.84
CA THR A 196 17.17 -19.08 9.59
C THR A 196 16.07 -19.26 10.64
N CYS A 197 16.40 -19.14 11.93
CA CYS A 197 15.39 -19.09 13.00
C CYS A 197 14.56 -17.80 12.96
N GLU A 198 13.36 -17.81 13.56
CA GLU A 198 12.44 -16.66 13.62
C GLU A 198 13.15 -15.36 14.03
N LYS A 199 13.98 -15.41 15.08
CA LYS A 199 14.67 -14.23 15.61
C LYS A 199 15.68 -13.66 14.58
N CYS A 200 16.40 -14.52 13.88
CA CYS A 200 17.31 -14.11 12.80
C CYS A 200 16.54 -13.50 11.62
N PHE A 201 15.38 -14.06 11.27
CA PHE A 201 14.53 -13.52 10.20
C PHE A 201 14.11 -12.08 10.52
N PHE A 202 13.49 -11.85 11.68
CA PHE A 202 13.04 -10.50 12.06
C PHE A 202 14.21 -9.53 12.20
N TYR A 203 15.33 -9.94 12.80
CA TYR A 203 16.52 -9.12 12.89
C TYR A 203 17.03 -8.69 11.50
N ARG A 204 17.07 -9.61 10.54
CA ARG A 204 17.48 -9.33 9.15
C ARG A 204 16.52 -8.35 8.46
N GLN A 205 15.21 -8.54 8.60
CA GLN A 205 14.23 -7.64 7.98
C GLN A 205 14.30 -6.23 8.60
N MET A 206 14.44 -6.12 9.93
CA MET A 206 14.68 -4.86 10.61
C MET A 206 15.98 -4.19 10.16
N PHE A 207 17.07 -4.96 10.04
CA PHE A 207 18.35 -4.45 9.55
C PHE A 207 18.19 -3.86 8.15
N LYS A 208 17.61 -4.63 7.21
CA LYS A 208 17.32 -4.12 5.86
C LYS A 208 16.52 -2.83 5.93
N PHE A 209 15.41 -2.82 6.67
CA PHE A 209 14.55 -1.66 6.81
C PHE A 209 15.25 -0.40 7.34
N ILE A 210 16.05 -0.54 8.40
CA ILE A 210 16.72 0.59 9.04
C ILE A 210 17.85 1.16 8.19
N PHE A 211 18.55 0.30 7.45
CA PHE A 211 19.67 0.66 6.58
C PHE A 211 19.26 0.71 5.10
N MET A 212 18.01 1.12 4.84
CA MET A 212 17.42 1.21 3.50
C MET A 212 18.01 2.31 2.60
N VAL A 213 18.94 3.10 3.11
CA VAL A 213 19.61 4.21 2.43
C VAL A 213 21.11 4.09 2.62
#